data_AF-A0A6C0J3V2-F1
#
_entry.id   AF-A0A6C0J3V2-F1
#
_cell.length_a   1.000
_cell.length_b   1.000
_cell.length_c   1.000
_cell.angle_alpha   90.00
_cell.angle_beta   90.00
_cell.angle_gamma   90.00
#
_symmetry.space_group_name_H-M   'P 1'
#
loop_
_entity.id
_entity.type
_entity.pdbx_description
1 polymer ?
#
loop_
_entity_poly.entity_id
_entity_poly.type
_entity_poly.pdbx_seq_one_letter_code
_entity_poly.pdbx_strand_id
1 'polypeptide(L)'
;MLKDILCYTSGFILSDYLMTKLNFKGTYYWNHFLGNMYIIMNTIQELPFCYFNISEAMTQPTNNDIVSMVFSIHIYHILYYYQKLRYDDWLHHILMIGVSLPLSLRLNNGAILSHSLFFLSGLPGGIDYCLLFLERNGYIQKRHEKYINYHMNLWVRSPGCILSSYFIINGYFNNYCNYTIVNTFSILLISGTIFWNGIYFMNQVSEDYILNYKKN
;
A
#
# COMPACT_ATOMS: atom_id res chain seq x y z
N MET A 1 17.77 -2.94 6.69
CA MET A 1 16.79 -1.88 6.37
C MET A 1 17.41 -0.73 5.57
N LEU A 2 18.22 0.20 6.10
CA LEU A 2 18.68 1.37 5.31
C LEU A 2 19.45 0.99 4.03
N LYS A 3 20.36 0.01 4.13
CA LYS A 3 21.08 -0.53 2.97
C LYS A 3 20.12 -1.07 1.91
N ASP A 4 19.11 -1.82 2.32
CA ASP A 4 18.12 -2.42 1.43
C ASP A 4 17.25 -1.35 0.79
N ILE A 5 16.88 -0.32 1.55
CA ILE A 5 16.13 0.84 1.03
C ILE A 5 16.90 1.52 -0.10
N LEU A 6 18.20 1.80 0.12
CA LEU A 6 19.05 2.42 -0.89
C LEU A 6 19.25 1.51 -2.11
N CYS A 7 19.40 0.20 -1.89
CA CYS A 7 19.56 -0.78 -2.97
C CYS A 7 18.31 -0.89 -3.85
N TYR A 8 17.13 -1.07 -3.26
CA TYR A 8 15.88 -1.16 -4.02
C TYR A 8 15.52 0.17 -4.69
N THR A 9 15.71 1.31 -4.00
CA THR A 9 15.45 2.65 -4.58
C THR A 9 16.33 2.89 -5.82
N SER A 10 17.63 2.59 -5.72
CA SER A 10 18.54 2.69 -6.87
C SER A 10 18.19 1.71 -7.99
N GLY A 11 17.74 0.50 -7.64
CA GLY A 11 17.20 -0.47 -8.59
C GLY A 11 15.99 0.05 -9.37
N PHE A 12 15.03 0.69 -8.69
CA PHE A 12 13.87 1.30 -9.35
C PHE A 12 14.26 2.46 -10.27
N ILE A 13 15.20 3.32 -9.86
CA ILE A 13 15.72 4.40 -10.71
C ILE A 13 16.38 3.83 -11.97
N LEU A 14 17.20 2.79 -11.83
CA LEU A 14 17.84 2.13 -12.97
C LEU A 14 16.81 1.49 -13.91
N SER A 15 15.83 0.77 -13.34
CA SER A 15 14.72 0.17 -14.09
C SER A 15 13.95 1.23 -14.90
N ASP A 16 13.61 2.37 -14.27
CA ASP A 16 12.92 3.47 -14.92
C ASP A 16 13.74 4.03 -16.11
N TYR A 17 15.03 4.27 -15.89
CA TYR A 17 15.95 4.75 -16.92
C TYR A 17 16.02 3.79 -18.12
N LEU A 18 16.17 2.49 -17.86
CA LEU A 18 16.25 1.47 -18.91
C LEU A 18 14.93 1.37 -19.70
N MET A 19 13.80 1.33 -19.00
CA MET A 19 12.49 1.23 -19.66
C MET A 19 12.15 2.48 -20.48
N THR A 20 12.52 3.66 -19.97
CA THR A 20 12.35 4.93 -20.71
C THR A 20 13.17 4.89 -22.00
N LYS A 21 14.39 4.35 -21.98
CA LYS A 21 15.20 4.15 -23.20
C LYS A 21 14.57 3.16 -24.18
N LEU A 22 13.80 2.20 -23.70
CA LEU A 22 13.02 1.27 -24.53
C LEU A 22 11.70 1.86 -25.03
N ASN A 23 11.47 3.16 -24.83
CA ASN A 23 10.27 3.90 -25.23
C ASN A 23 8.97 3.46 -24.54
N PHE A 24 9.05 2.80 -23.37
CA PHE A 24 7.86 2.55 -22.56
C PHE A 24 7.36 3.82 -21.87
N LYS A 25 6.04 3.99 -21.82
CA LYS A 25 5.38 5.08 -21.09
C LYS A 25 4.93 4.61 -19.72
N GLY A 26 4.92 5.52 -18.75
CA GLY A 26 4.42 5.23 -17.40
C GLY A 26 5.28 4.21 -16.65
N THR A 27 6.61 4.26 -16.82
CA THR A 27 7.60 3.36 -16.20
C THR A 27 7.46 3.23 -14.69
N TYR A 28 7.07 4.30 -14.00
CA TYR A 28 6.78 4.25 -12.57
C TYR A 28 5.67 3.28 -12.20
N TYR A 29 4.63 3.14 -13.04
CA TYR A 29 3.56 2.18 -12.78
C TYR A 29 4.09 0.75 -12.82
N TRP A 30 5.02 0.46 -13.73
CA TRP A 30 5.68 -0.85 -13.80
C TRP A 30 6.53 -1.13 -12.57
N ASN A 31 7.36 -0.17 -12.16
CA ASN A 31 8.15 -0.31 -10.94
C ASN A 31 7.27 -0.52 -9.71
N HIS A 32 6.16 0.21 -9.63
CA HIS A 32 5.15 0.00 -8.59
C HIS A 32 4.56 -1.41 -8.60
N PHE A 33 4.20 -1.91 -9.78
CA PHE A 33 3.73 -3.28 -9.95
C PHE A 33 4.75 -4.31 -9.43
N LEU A 34 6.04 -4.19 -9.80
CA LEU A 34 7.08 -5.12 -9.35
C LEU A 34 7.25 -5.12 -7.83
N GLY A 35 7.32 -3.94 -7.21
CA GLY A 35 7.43 -3.84 -5.75
C GLY A 35 6.19 -4.38 -5.03
N ASN A 36 5.00 -4.17 -5.59
CA ASN A 36 3.76 -4.71 -5.05
C ASN A 36 3.71 -6.24 -5.16
N MET A 37 4.22 -6.84 -6.24
CA MET A 37 4.36 -8.30 -6.35
C MET A 37 5.30 -8.85 -5.28
N TYR A 38 6.43 -8.16 -5.03
CA TYR A 38 7.34 -8.54 -3.95
C TYR A 38 6.64 -8.48 -2.58
N ILE A 39 5.85 -7.43 -2.31
CA ILE A 39 5.06 -7.33 -1.07
C ILE A 39 4.10 -8.52 -0.95
N ILE A 40 3.36 -8.87 -2.01
CA ILE A 40 2.43 -10.01 -2.00
C ILE A 40 3.15 -11.30 -1.67
N MET A 41 4.25 -11.60 -2.36
CA MET A 41 4.99 -12.86 -2.18
C MET A 41 5.46 -13.06 -0.73
N ASN A 42 5.80 -11.97 -0.06
CA ASN A 42 6.31 -12.00 1.31
C ASN A 42 5.22 -11.83 2.38
N THR A 43 4.00 -11.40 2.03
CA THR A 43 2.92 -11.20 3.01
C THR A 43 1.82 -12.26 2.92
N ILE A 44 1.63 -12.91 1.77
CA ILE A 44 0.52 -13.87 1.55
C ILE A 44 0.50 -15.03 2.54
N GLN A 45 1.66 -15.49 2.99
CA GLN A 45 1.77 -16.59 3.95
C GLN A 45 1.40 -16.18 5.38
N GLU A 46 1.52 -14.89 5.71
CA GLU A 46 1.21 -14.36 7.04
C GLU A 46 -0.29 -14.00 7.19
N LEU A 47 -1.00 -13.80 6.07
CA LEU A 47 -2.42 -13.43 6.07
C LEU A 47 -3.31 -14.38 6.90
N PRO A 48 -3.27 -15.71 6.71
CA PRO A 48 -4.11 -16.63 7.47
C PRO A 48 -3.93 -16.50 8.98
N PHE A 49 -2.72 -16.15 9.44
CA PHE A 49 -2.43 -15.98 10.86
C PHE A 49 -3.29 -14.88 11.48
N CYS A 50 -3.52 -13.76 10.77
CA CYS A 50 -4.39 -12.69 11.23
C CYS A 50 -5.85 -13.13 11.39
N TYR A 51 -6.33 -14.11 10.62
CA TYR A 51 -7.72 -14.57 10.69
C TYR A 51 -7.92 -15.67 11.73
N PHE A 52 -6.96 -16.58 11.88
CA PHE A 52 -7.09 -17.75 12.76
C PHE A 52 -6.50 -17.53 14.15
N ASN A 53 -5.55 -16.60 14.32
CA ASN A 53 -4.85 -16.32 15.58
C ASN A 53 -4.85 -14.81 15.89
N ILE A 54 -6.03 -14.18 15.83
CA ILE A 54 -6.20 -12.72 15.97
C ILE A 54 -5.52 -12.17 17.23
N SER A 55 -5.61 -12.87 18.35
CA SER A 55 -5.04 -12.44 19.64
C SER A 55 -3.51 -12.36 19.66
N GLU A 56 -2.85 -13.12 18.79
CA GLU A 56 -1.40 -13.23 18.70
C GLU A 56 -0.83 -12.53 17.46
N ALA A 57 -1.67 -11.99 16.58
CA ALA A 57 -1.23 -11.41 15.33
C ALA A 57 -0.25 -10.22 15.50
N MET A 58 -0.37 -9.46 16.61
CA MET A 58 0.55 -8.38 16.96
C MET A 58 1.85 -8.84 17.61
N THR A 59 1.95 -10.09 18.07
CA THR A 59 3.16 -10.58 18.78
C THR A 59 4.20 -11.16 17.82
N GLN A 60 3.81 -11.41 16.58
CA GLN A 60 4.72 -11.89 15.54
C GLN A 60 5.80 -10.85 15.21
N PRO A 61 7.01 -11.28 14.81
CA PRO A 61 8.04 -10.35 14.36
C PRO A 61 7.61 -9.64 13.08
N THR A 62 7.87 -8.33 13.00
CA THR A 62 7.66 -7.58 11.77
C THR A 62 8.68 -8.00 10.71
N ASN A 63 8.19 -8.29 9.50
CA ASN A 63 9.06 -8.50 8.35
C ASN A 63 9.67 -7.16 7.88
N ASN A 64 10.94 -6.94 8.17
CA ASN A 64 11.62 -5.69 7.84
C ASN A 64 11.92 -5.53 6.33
N ASP A 65 11.92 -6.62 5.58
CA ASP A 65 12.22 -6.59 4.15
C ASP A 65 11.05 -6.02 3.34
N ILE A 66 9.81 -6.41 3.69
CA ILE A 66 8.61 -5.80 3.09
C ILE A 66 8.52 -4.31 3.40
N VAL A 67 8.90 -3.90 4.62
CA VAL A 67 8.89 -2.49 5.01
C VAL A 67 9.97 -1.73 4.24
N SER A 68 11.16 -2.32 4.07
CA SER A 68 12.22 -1.76 3.24
C SER A 68 11.74 -1.57 1.80
N MET A 69 11.04 -2.55 1.22
CA MET A 69 10.47 -2.44 -0.13
C MET A 69 9.44 -1.31 -0.23
N VAL A 70 8.52 -1.20 0.73
CA VAL A 70 7.50 -0.14 0.77
C VAL A 70 8.15 1.23 0.89
N PHE A 71 9.16 1.41 1.75
CA PHE A 71 9.89 2.69 1.78
C PHE A 71 10.56 2.98 0.44
N SER A 72 11.21 1.98 -0.15
CA SER A 72 11.99 2.17 -1.37
C SER A 72 11.16 2.64 -2.55
N ILE A 73 10.01 2.00 -2.77
CA ILE A 73 9.13 2.31 -3.91
C ILE A 73 8.56 3.72 -3.79
N HIS A 74 8.17 4.13 -2.57
CA HIS A 74 7.60 5.46 -2.32
C HIS A 74 8.67 6.56 -2.27
N ILE A 75 9.87 6.28 -1.75
CA ILE A 75 11.00 7.20 -1.81
C ILE A 75 11.42 7.43 -3.27
N TYR A 76 11.56 6.37 -4.06
CA TYR A 76 11.80 6.48 -5.51
C TYR A 76 10.71 7.35 -6.18
N HIS A 77 9.43 7.04 -5.91
CA HIS A 77 8.31 7.78 -6.49
C HIS A 77 8.36 9.27 -6.13
N ILE A 78 8.57 9.59 -4.85
CA ILE A 78 8.71 10.98 -4.41
C ILE A 78 9.92 11.64 -5.09
N LEU A 79 11.12 11.06 -5.00
CA LEU A 79 12.34 11.69 -5.50
C LEU A 79 12.30 11.93 -7.02
N TYR A 80 11.80 10.97 -7.79
CA TYR A 80 11.83 11.05 -9.25
C TYR A 80 10.58 11.68 -9.86
N TYR A 81 9.44 11.66 -9.16
CA TYR A 81 8.15 12.15 -9.66
C TYR A 81 7.51 13.26 -8.81
N TYR A 82 8.23 13.90 -7.87
CA TYR A 82 7.66 14.92 -6.96
C TYR A 82 6.81 16.01 -7.64
N GLN A 83 7.22 16.46 -8.83
CA GLN A 83 6.51 17.51 -9.59
C GLN A 83 5.16 17.05 -10.17
N LYS A 84 4.94 15.72 -10.27
CA LYS A 84 3.71 15.13 -10.82
C LYS A 84 2.74 14.65 -9.73
N LEU A 85 3.13 14.69 -8.46
CA LEU A 85 2.29 14.30 -7.35
C LEU A 85 1.19 15.33 -7.12
N ARG A 86 -0.06 14.87 -7.10
CA ARG A 86 -1.22 15.70 -6.75
C ARG A 86 -1.36 15.81 -5.23
N TYR A 87 -2.29 16.63 -4.78
CA TYR A 87 -2.60 16.81 -3.36
C TYR A 87 -2.87 15.48 -2.66
N ASP A 88 -3.74 14.63 -3.23
CA ASP A 88 -4.10 13.33 -2.63
C ASP A 88 -2.93 12.36 -2.57
N ASP A 89 -2.04 12.43 -3.58
CA ASP A 89 -0.82 11.66 -3.60
C ASP A 89 0.07 12.09 -2.42
N TRP A 90 0.32 13.39 -2.23
CA TRP A 90 1.09 13.90 -1.09
C TRP A 90 0.47 13.54 0.25
N LEU A 91 -0.84 13.71 0.40
CA LEU A 91 -1.56 13.40 1.64
C LEU A 91 -1.37 11.95 2.05
N HIS A 92 -1.53 11.01 1.10
CA HIS A 92 -1.28 9.59 1.35
C HIS A 92 0.18 9.30 1.69
N HIS A 93 1.15 9.85 0.94
CA HIS A 93 2.56 9.57 1.21
C HIS A 93 2.98 10.08 2.60
N ILE A 94 2.54 11.28 2.99
CA ILE A 94 2.84 11.85 4.32
C ILE A 94 2.21 10.99 5.41
N LEU A 95 0.92 10.68 5.33
CA LEU A 95 0.22 9.93 6.38
C LEU A 95 0.64 8.46 6.46
N MET A 96 0.85 7.80 5.33
CA MET A 96 1.14 6.37 5.32
C MET A 96 2.63 6.09 5.45
N ILE A 97 3.49 6.78 4.68
CA ILE A 97 4.94 6.55 4.66
C ILE A 97 5.65 7.40 5.71
N GLY A 98 5.22 8.65 5.93
CA GLY A 98 5.83 9.54 6.92
C GLY A 98 5.38 9.31 8.36
N VAL A 99 4.17 8.77 8.58
CA VAL A 99 3.59 8.62 9.93
C VAL A 99 3.28 7.16 10.26
N SER A 100 2.36 6.52 9.52
CA SER A 100 1.79 5.23 9.92
C SER A 100 2.80 4.08 9.86
N LEU A 101 3.63 4.01 8.81
CA LEU A 101 4.63 2.97 8.64
C LEU A 101 5.79 3.07 9.67
N PRO A 102 6.38 4.26 9.94
CA PRO A 102 7.33 4.43 11.04
C PRO A 102 6.76 4.06 12.42
N LEU A 103 5.52 4.46 12.71
CA LEU A 103 4.88 4.10 13.98
C LEU A 103 4.64 2.58 14.07
N SER A 104 4.25 1.95 12.97
CA SER A 104 4.04 0.49 12.91
C SER A 104 5.34 -0.28 13.13
N LEU A 105 6.47 0.21 12.58
CA LEU A 105 7.80 -0.33 12.85
C LEU A 105 8.18 -0.20 14.33
N ARG A 106 7.94 0.97 14.93
CA ARG A 106 8.24 1.22 16.35
C ARG A 106 7.45 0.31 17.29
N LEU A 107 6.20 0.00 16.92
CA LEU A 107 5.30 -0.84 17.70
C LEU A 107 5.47 -2.34 17.42
N ASN A 108 6.21 -2.70 16.37
CA ASN A 108 6.40 -4.08 15.92
C ASN A 108 5.05 -4.82 15.72
N ASN A 109 4.19 -4.29 14.85
CA ASN A 109 2.81 -4.78 14.63
C ASN A 109 2.71 -6.17 13.95
N GLY A 110 3.82 -6.86 13.71
CA GLY A 110 3.86 -8.26 13.30
C GLY A 110 3.06 -8.57 12.03
N ALA A 111 2.33 -9.69 12.06
CA ALA A 111 1.54 -10.18 10.92
C ALA A 111 0.43 -9.19 10.51
N ILE A 112 -0.04 -8.34 11.43
CA ILE A 112 -1.05 -7.33 11.11
C ILE A 112 -0.48 -6.26 10.17
N LEU A 113 0.80 -5.93 10.29
CA LEU A 113 1.44 -5.03 9.32
C LEU A 113 1.47 -5.67 7.93
N SER A 114 1.79 -6.95 7.83
CA SER A 114 1.77 -7.70 6.57
C SER A 114 0.39 -7.76 5.95
N HIS A 115 -0.65 -8.02 6.74
CA HIS A 115 -2.05 -7.94 6.30
C HIS A 115 -2.39 -6.54 5.77
N SER A 116 -2.03 -5.49 6.52
CA SER A 116 -2.27 -4.10 6.12
C SER A 116 -1.58 -3.78 4.79
N LEU A 117 -0.30 -4.12 4.65
CA LEU A 117 0.49 -3.87 3.45
C LEU A 117 0.00 -4.67 2.25
N PHE A 118 -0.49 -5.91 2.45
CA PHE A 118 -1.08 -6.72 1.39
C PHE A 118 -2.28 -6.02 0.74
N PHE A 119 -3.19 -5.47 1.54
CA PHE A 119 -4.39 -4.81 1.03
C PHE A 119 -4.15 -3.34 0.63
N LEU A 120 -3.26 -2.61 1.30
CA LEU A 120 -2.95 -1.21 0.99
C LEU A 120 -2.01 -1.03 -0.21
N SER A 121 -1.05 -1.92 -0.40
CA SER A 121 -0.01 -1.75 -1.42
C SER A 121 0.21 -3.00 -2.25
N GLY A 122 0.06 -4.20 -1.68
CA GLY A 122 0.30 -5.48 -2.33
C GLY A 122 -0.69 -5.79 -3.46
N LEU A 123 -1.69 -6.63 -3.19
CA LEU A 123 -2.54 -7.20 -4.25
C LEU A 123 -3.36 -6.15 -5.01
N PRO A 124 -4.14 -5.28 -4.35
CA PRO A 124 -4.92 -4.28 -5.09
C PRO A 124 -4.01 -3.29 -5.81
N GLY A 125 -2.95 -2.82 -5.15
CA GLY A 125 -1.99 -1.92 -5.76
C GLY A 125 -1.33 -2.55 -6.99
N GLY A 126 -0.84 -3.78 -6.87
CA GLY A 126 -0.17 -4.49 -7.97
C GLY A 126 -1.05 -4.60 -9.22
N ILE A 127 -2.31 -4.98 -9.04
CA ILE A 127 -3.26 -5.05 -10.16
C ILE A 127 -3.48 -3.67 -10.78
N ASP A 128 -3.78 -2.65 -9.97
CA ASP A 128 -4.02 -1.28 -10.46
C ASP A 128 -2.81 -0.73 -11.25
N TYR A 129 -1.62 -0.82 -10.66
CA TYR A 129 -0.40 -0.34 -11.27
C TYR A 129 -0.05 -1.09 -12.57
N CYS A 130 -0.31 -2.39 -12.65
CA CYS A 130 -0.17 -3.15 -13.91
C CYS A 130 -1.14 -2.64 -14.98
N LEU A 131 -2.41 -2.45 -14.64
CA LEU A 131 -3.43 -1.95 -15.57
C LEU A 131 -3.10 -0.54 -16.06
N LEU A 132 -2.67 0.35 -15.17
CA LEU A 132 -2.23 1.70 -15.54
C LEU A 132 -1.04 1.66 -16.51
N PHE A 133 -0.07 0.78 -16.27
CA PHE A 133 1.04 0.60 -17.22
C PHE A 133 0.56 0.11 -18.59
N LEU A 134 -0.33 -0.88 -18.63
CA LEU A 134 -0.88 -1.42 -19.88
C LEU A 134 -1.72 -0.38 -20.64
N GLU A 135 -2.52 0.42 -19.94
CA GLU A 135 -3.34 1.50 -20.51
C GLU A 135 -2.46 2.58 -21.16
N ARG A 136 -1.40 3.02 -20.48
CA ARG A 136 -0.48 4.04 -21.00
C ARG A 136 0.27 3.63 -22.26
N ASN A 137 0.46 2.33 -22.44
CA ASN A 137 1.11 1.76 -23.61
C ASN A 137 0.11 1.25 -24.65
N GLY A 138 -1.20 1.47 -24.46
CA GLY A 138 -2.24 1.18 -25.45
C GLY A 138 -2.66 -0.29 -25.53
N TYR A 139 -2.24 -1.13 -24.59
CA TYR A 139 -2.60 -2.56 -24.56
C TYR A 139 -4.02 -2.82 -24.06
N ILE A 140 -4.56 -1.91 -23.22
CA ILE A 140 -5.94 -1.96 -22.75
C ILE A 140 -6.59 -0.58 -22.87
N GLN A 141 -7.92 -0.55 -22.98
CA GLN A 141 -8.66 0.71 -22.99
C GLN A 141 -8.84 1.24 -21.57
N LYS A 142 -8.82 2.56 -21.41
CA LYS A 142 -9.07 3.25 -20.14
C LYS A 142 -10.33 2.77 -19.40
N ARG A 143 -11.41 2.46 -20.12
CA ARG A 143 -12.65 1.93 -19.51
C ARG A 143 -12.43 0.62 -18.75
N HIS A 144 -11.62 -0.29 -19.30
CA HIS A 144 -11.34 -1.58 -18.68
C HIS A 144 -10.49 -1.40 -17.42
N GLU A 145 -9.47 -0.54 -17.46
CA GLU A 145 -8.69 -0.17 -16.26
C GLU A 145 -9.61 0.37 -15.17
N LYS A 146 -10.45 1.37 -15.46
CA LYS A 146 -11.36 1.98 -14.49
C LYS A 146 -12.38 1.00 -13.93
N TYR A 147 -12.93 0.12 -14.75
CA TYR A 147 -13.87 -0.91 -14.32
C TYR A 147 -13.24 -1.88 -13.31
N ILE A 148 -12.05 -2.40 -13.62
CA ILE A 148 -11.35 -3.33 -12.73
C ILE A 148 -10.92 -2.61 -11.44
N ASN A 149 -10.36 -1.40 -11.56
CA ASN A 149 -9.91 -0.60 -10.43
C ASN A 149 -11.06 -0.32 -9.43
N TYR A 150 -12.25 0.03 -9.95
CA TYR A 150 -13.45 0.23 -9.15
C TYR A 150 -13.85 -1.01 -8.36
N HIS A 151 -14.04 -2.15 -9.04
CA HIS A 151 -14.49 -3.37 -8.37
C HIS A 151 -13.45 -3.93 -7.41
N MET A 152 -12.17 -3.83 -7.74
CA MET A 152 -11.08 -4.24 -6.88
C MET A 152 -11.02 -3.37 -5.60
N ASN A 153 -11.21 -2.05 -5.71
CA ASN A 153 -11.28 -1.20 -4.53
C ASN A 153 -12.51 -1.51 -3.67
N LEU A 154 -13.66 -1.74 -4.30
CA LEU A 154 -14.93 -2.01 -3.62
C LEU A 154 -14.90 -3.31 -2.83
N TRP A 155 -14.43 -4.38 -3.48
CA TRP A 155 -14.57 -5.75 -2.95
C TRP A 155 -13.32 -6.28 -2.27
N VAL A 156 -12.14 -5.70 -2.53
CA VAL A 156 -10.87 -6.23 -2.02
C VAL A 156 -10.15 -5.20 -1.16
N ARG A 157 -9.77 -4.04 -1.72
CA ARG A 157 -8.94 -3.06 -1.01
C ARG A 157 -9.64 -2.48 0.22
N SER A 158 -10.81 -1.87 0.04
CA SER A 158 -11.51 -1.17 1.12
C SER A 158 -11.92 -2.12 2.24
N PRO A 159 -12.54 -3.29 1.98
CA PRO A 159 -12.82 -4.28 3.02
C PRO A 159 -11.53 -4.77 3.72
N GLY A 160 -10.45 -5.00 2.98
CA GLY A 160 -9.16 -5.41 3.55
C GLY A 160 -8.54 -4.35 4.47
N CYS A 161 -8.62 -3.07 4.12
CA CYS A 161 -8.19 -1.98 4.99
C CYS A 161 -9.04 -1.90 6.26
N ILE A 162 -10.36 -2.03 6.15
CA ILE A 162 -11.28 -2.02 7.31
C ILE A 162 -10.96 -3.18 8.25
N LEU A 163 -10.75 -4.38 7.72
CA LEU A 163 -10.33 -5.56 8.50
C LEU A 163 -8.97 -5.36 9.16
N SER A 164 -8.01 -4.73 8.46
CA SER A 164 -6.70 -4.41 9.03
C SER A 164 -6.85 -3.51 10.26
N SER A 165 -7.65 -2.46 10.17
CA SER A 165 -7.95 -1.57 11.30
C SER A 165 -8.64 -2.32 12.45
N TYR A 166 -9.57 -3.22 12.15
CA TYR A 166 -10.18 -4.08 13.17
C TYR A 166 -9.14 -4.96 13.89
N PHE A 167 -8.24 -5.61 13.16
CA PHE A 167 -7.21 -6.46 13.77
C PHE A 167 -6.26 -5.67 14.67
N ILE A 168 -5.86 -4.47 14.25
CA ILE A 168 -5.03 -3.57 15.09
C ILE A 168 -5.73 -3.23 16.40
N ILE A 169 -7.02 -2.85 16.33
CA ILE A 169 -7.81 -2.51 17.52
C ILE A 169 -8.00 -3.74 18.42
N ASN A 170 -8.28 -4.91 17.84
CA ASN A 170 -8.46 -6.14 18.61
C ASN A 170 -7.16 -6.54 19.33
N GLY A 171 -6.03 -6.54 18.63
CA GLY A 171 -4.72 -6.84 19.22
C GLY A 171 -4.34 -5.86 20.34
N TYR A 172 -4.74 -4.59 20.22
CA TYR A 172 -4.63 -3.61 21.30
C TYR A 172 -5.44 -4.01 22.53
N PHE A 173 -6.73 -4.32 22.37
CA PHE A 173 -7.57 -4.70 23.51
C PHE A 173 -7.12 -5.99 24.19
N ASN A 174 -6.50 -6.92 23.47
CA ASN A 174 -5.95 -8.13 24.09
C ASN A 174 -4.67 -7.86 24.92
N ASN A 175 -3.97 -6.76 24.66
CA ASN A 175 -2.69 -6.42 25.29
C ASN A 175 -2.70 -5.03 25.95
N TYR A 176 -3.88 -4.46 26.25
CA TYR A 176 -4.02 -3.05 26.60
C TYR A 176 -3.21 -2.66 27.85
N CYS A 177 -3.11 -3.55 28.84
CA CYS A 177 -2.33 -3.36 30.06
C CYS A 177 -0.83 -3.12 29.80
N ASN A 178 -0.32 -3.55 28.64
CA ASN A 178 1.10 -3.47 28.29
C ASN A 178 1.44 -2.20 27.50
N TYR A 179 0.45 -1.39 27.12
CA TYR A 179 0.68 -0.20 26.30
C TYR A 179 0.69 1.09 27.13
N THR A 180 1.72 1.92 26.88
CA THR A 180 1.75 3.30 27.36
C THR A 180 0.74 4.16 26.60
N ILE A 181 0.36 5.31 27.16
CA ILE A 181 -0.57 6.23 26.49
C ILE A 181 -0.10 6.68 25.09
N VAL A 182 1.22 6.83 24.92
CA VAL A 182 1.84 7.15 23.62
C VAL A 182 1.67 6.01 22.63
N ASN A 183 1.82 4.76 23.08
CA ASN A 183 1.60 3.57 22.25
C ASN A 183 0.12 3.45 21.89
N THR A 184 -0.80 3.64 22.84
CA THR A 184 -2.24 3.67 22.57
C THR A 184 -2.59 4.69 21.51
N PHE A 185 -2.11 5.93 21.63
CA PHE A 185 -2.37 6.96 20.63
C PHE A 185 -1.79 6.59 19.25
N SER A 186 -0.58 6.03 19.23
CA SER A 186 0.06 5.57 17.99
C SER A 186 -0.76 4.48 17.30
N ILE A 187 -1.27 3.51 18.06
CA ILE A 187 -2.10 2.40 17.55
C ILE A 187 -3.42 2.94 16.98
N LEU A 188 -4.10 3.82 17.71
CA LEU A 188 -5.34 4.44 17.25
C LEU A 188 -5.12 5.26 15.98
N LEU A 189 -3.99 5.99 15.91
CA LEU A 189 -3.62 6.76 14.73
C LEU A 189 -3.39 5.85 13.52
N ILE A 190 -2.60 4.77 13.66
CA ILE A 190 -2.37 3.81 12.57
C ILE A 190 -3.68 3.17 12.12
N SER A 191 -4.50 2.70 13.07
CA SER A 191 -5.78 2.10 12.74
C SER A 191 -6.70 3.09 12.01
N GLY A 192 -6.74 4.34 12.48
CA GLY A 192 -7.53 5.41 11.88
C GLY A 192 -7.06 5.77 10.47
N THR A 193 -5.76 5.90 10.24
CA THR A 193 -5.21 6.23 8.92
C THR A 193 -5.42 5.11 7.90
N ILE A 194 -5.30 3.84 8.30
CA ILE A 194 -5.58 2.69 7.42
C ILE A 194 -7.05 2.65 7.03
N PHE A 195 -7.96 2.81 8.01
CA PHE A 195 -9.40 2.84 7.78
C PHE A 195 -9.77 3.98 6.84
N TRP A 196 -9.30 5.19 7.16
CA TRP A 196 -9.50 6.37 6.33
C TRP A 196 -8.96 6.15 4.92
N ASN A 197 -7.76 5.58 4.76
CA ASN A 197 -7.17 5.33 3.44
C ASN A 197 -8.05 4.41 2.58
N GLY A 198 -8.53 3.30 3.15
CA GLY A 198 -9.40 2.37 2.42
C GLY A 198 -10.67 3.04 1.89
N ILE A 199 -11.35 3.80 2.73
CA ILE A 199 -12.63 4.44 2.39
C ILE A 199 -12.43 5.66 1.47
N TYR A 200 -11.45 6.51 1.79
CA TYR A 200 -11.17 7.73 1.04
C TYR A 200 -10.83 7.42 -0.43
N PHE A 201 -9.90 6.48 -0.66
CA PHE A 201 -9.51 6.10 -2.02
C PHE A 201 -10.62 5.32 -2.74
N MET A 202 -11.45 4.54 -2.02
CA MET A 202 -12.63 3.94 -2.60
C MET A 202 -13.61 5.00 -3.14
N ASN A 203 -13.84 6.08 -2.39
CA ASN A 203 -14.69 7.18 -2.86
C ASN A 203 -14.11 7.83 -4.13
N GLN A 204 -12.81 8.14 -4.13
CA GLN A 204 -12.12 8.71 -5.30
C GLN A 204 -12.23 7.83 -6.55
N VAL A 205 -11.99 6.52 -6.40
CA VAL A 205 -12.10 5.57 -7.52
C VAL A 205 -13.56 5.46 -8.01
N SER A 206 -14.54 5.53 -7.11
CA SER A 206 -15.97 5.54 -7.46
C SER A 206 -16.34 6.76 -8.29
N GLU A 207 -15.92 7.95 -7.86
CA GLU A 207 -16.15 9.20 -8.57
C GLU A 207 -15.51 9.18 -9.96
N ASP A 208 -14.24 8.76 -10.06
CA ASP A 208 -13.54 8.63 -11.33
C ASP A 208 -14.24 7.62 -12.26
N TYR A 209 -14.69 6.47 -11.75
CA TYR A 209 -15.43 5.49 -12.53
C TYR A 209 -16.73 6.07 -13.10
N ILE A 210 -17.55 6.75 -12.28
CA ILE A 210 -18.83 7.36 -12.71
C ILE A 210 -18.59 8.44 -13.77
N LEU A 211 -17.57 9.30 -13.57
CA LEU A 211 -17.23 10.37 -14.50
C LEU A 211 -16.78 9.84 -15.86
N ASN A 212 -16.03 8.73 -15.90
CA ASN A 212 -15.62 8.12 -17.16
C ASN A 212 -16.74 7.29 -17.81
N TYR A 213 -17.71 6.78 -17.03
CA TYR A 213 -18.87 6.09 -17.57
C TYR A 213 -19.84 7.05 -18.29
N LYS A 214 -20.08 8.25 -17.72
CA LYS A 214 -21.00 9.27 -18.26
C LYS A 214 -20.50 10.02 -19.51
N LYS A 215 -19.24 9.87 -19.89
CA LYS A 215 -18.64 10.55 -21.07
C LYS A 215 -18.88 9.82 -22.39
N ASN A 216 -19.61 8.71 -22.37
CA ASN A 216 -20.05 7.94 -23.54
C ASN A 216 -21.58 7.90 -23.59
#